data_AF-A0A840CMU4-F1
#
_entry.id   AF-A0A840CMU4-F1
#
_cell.length_a   1.000
_cell.length_b   1.000
_cell.length_c   1.000
_cell.angle_alpha   90.00
_cell.angle_beta   90.00
_cell.angle_gamma   90.00
#
_symmetry.space_group_name_H-M   'P 1'
#
loop_
_entity.id
_entity.type
_entity.pdbx_description
1 polymer ?
#
loop_
_entity_poly.entity_id
_entity_poly.type
_entity_poly.pdbx_seq_one_letter_code
_entity_poly.pdbx_strand_id
1 'polypeptide(L)'
;MQKLNYIFTPFYCIITPKLKNNVPIFAVRNKRITIGAHWDNVDWSVIGAGWRPIEGIFYNWYAATGRSYNDNPDSGVGTSIQEGANGNIGNEPAQRQGICPNGWYLPTDREWNQLEQYVYENITTGQYKTVYDAVDQAAWASQISSTPWQTTWNTTAGQRGGPIDNHHIGHGGAMKDICPPTASDGNKTVFSYIQGSIGYSSELYLGGFNAIAVGRIKATTDNSTDEYARRMIHLARAYNVNYWTSAQNNNIGSAWMRDFNTAYGSVNRTAYVKTNLLSVRCKKKD
;
A
#
# COMPACT_ATOMS: atom_id res chain seq x y z
N MET A 1 -23.35 16.40 0.21
CA MET A 1 -22.36 15.36 -0.14
C MET A 1 -21.04 16.05 -0.43
N GLN A 2 -20.06 15.93 0.47
CA GLN A 2 -18.71 16.48 0.23
C GLN A 2 -18.12 15.76 -0.99
N LYS A 3 -17.74 16.51 -2.02
CA LYS A 3 -16.89 16.01 -3.10
C LYS A 3 -15.58 15.59 -2.44
N LEU A 4 -15.37 14.29 -2.27
CA LEU A 4 -14.05 13.78 -1.94
C LEU A 4 -13.18 14.08 -3.17
N ASN A 5 -12.39 15.15 -3.11
CA ASN A 5 -11.47 15.56 -4.17
C ASN A 5 -10.27 14.59 -4.18
N TYR A 6 -10.52 13.31 -4.47
CA TYR A 6 -9.48 12.33 -4.76
C TYR A 6 -8.96 12.52 -6.19
N ILE A 7 -8.53 13.74 -6.52
CA ILE A 7 -7.77 13.97 -7.74
C ILE A 7 -6.37 13.44 -7.43
N PHE A 8 -6.16 12.14 -7.58
CA PHE A 8 -4.83 11.53 -7.53
C PHE A 8 -4.16 11.79 -8.88
N THR A 9 -3.56 12.96 -9.04
CA THR A 9 -2.72 13.24 -10.21
C THR A 9 -1.58 12.23 -10.27
N PRO A 10 -1.20 11.75 -11.47
CA PRO A 10 0.01 10.96 -11.64
C PRO A 10 1.18 11.84 -11.23
N PHE A 11 1.68 11.65 -10.02
CA PHE A 11 2.95 12.27 -9.64
C PHE A 11 4.02 11.58 -10.46
N TYR A 12 4.42 12.26 -11.55
CA TYR A 12 5.78 12.17 -12.02
C TYR A 12 6.67 12.31 -10.79
N CYS A 13 7.45 11.27 -10.55
CA CYS A 13 8.37 11.15 -9.44
C CYS A 13 9.32 12.38 -9.47
N ILE A 14 8.98 13.43 -8.72
CA ILE A 14 9.92 14.54 -8.46
C ILE A 14 10.90 13.99 -7.43
N ILE A 15 11.89 13.24 -7.92
CA ILE A 15 13.10 12.97 -7.15
C ILE A 15 13.85 14.30 -7.09
N THR A 16 13.61 15.05 -6.02
CA THR A 16 14.63 15.74 -5.24
C THR A 16 13.95 16.54 -4.13
N PRO A 17 13.82 15.95 -2.93
CA PRO A 17 14.11 16.70 -1.73
C PRO A 17 15.35 16.11 -1.08
N LYS A 18 16.35 16.96 -0.80
CA LYS A 18 17.36 16.65 0.21
C LYS A 18 16.61 16.44 1.52
N LEU A 19 16.35 15.19 1.89
CA LEU A 19 15.86 14.86 3.21
C LEU A 19 17.03 15.04 4.19
N LYS A 20 16.82 15.91 5.18
CA LYS A 20 17.64 15.92 6.38
C LYS A 20 17.33 14.60 7.10
N ASN A 21 18.38 13.88 7.51
CA ASN A 21 18.37 12.62 8.26
C ASN A 21 18.45 11.40 7.34
N ASN A 22 19.47 10.57 7.58
CA ASN A 22 19.86 9.32 6.90
C ASN A 22 18.73 8.28 6.82
N VAL A 23 17.67 8.58 6.07
CA VAL A 23 16.50 7.73 5.93
C VAL A 23 16.61 7.00 4.60
N PRO A 24 16.64 5.66 4.59
CA PRO A 24 16.96 4.92 3.38
C PRO A 24 15.74 4.87 2.43
N ILE A 25 15.98 5.26 1.19
CA ILE A 25 15.03 5.34 0.07
C ILE A 25 15.36 4.19 -0.90
N PHE A 26 14.36 3.43 -1.38
CA PHE A 26 14.63 2.21 -2.15
C PHE A 26 13.86 2.13 -3.47
N ALA A 27 14.60 2.19 -4.58
CA ALA A 27 14.13 1.80 -5.91
C ALA A 27 14.83 0.49 -6.30
N VAL A 28 14.17 -0.65 -6.15
CA VAL A 28 14.79 -1.96 -6.41
C VAL A 28 14.04 -2.72 -7.50
N ARG A 29 14.76 -3.12 -8.55
CA ARG A 29 14.38 -4.28 -9.36
C ARG A 29 15.10 -5.49 -8.80
N ASN A 30 14.34 -6.45 -8.27
CA ASN A 30 14.68 -7.84 -7.96
C ASN A 30 16.17 -8.24 -8.05
N LYS A 31 17.05 -7.56 -7.29
CA LYS A 31 18.39 -8.05 -7.01
C LYS A 31 18.26 -8.91 -5.77
N ARG A 32 18.46 -10.22 -5.92
CA ARG A 32 19.12 -10.96 -4.84
C ARG A 32 20.47 -10.27 -4.66
N ILE A 33 20.66 -9.57 -3.56
CA ILE A 33 21.98 -9.10 -3.17
C ILE A 33 22.70 -10.36 -2.72
N THR A 34 23.42 -10.97 -3.66
CA THR A 34 24.32 -12.10 -3.42
C THR A 34 25.65 -11.50 -2.98
N ILE A 35 26.18 -11.99 -1.87
CA ILE A 35 27.37 -11.46 -1.21
C ILE A 35 28.58 -11.63 -2.13
N GLY A 36 29.41 -10.61 -2.07
CA GLY A 36 30.65 -10.36 -2.80
C GLY A 36 30.99 -8.87 -2.70
N ALA A 37 29.96 -8.03 -2.62
CA ALA A 37 30.09 -6.63 -2.22
C ALA A 37 29.75 -6.49 -0.72
N HIS A 38 30.74 -6.08 0.06
CA HIS A 38 30.55 -5.52 1.40
C HIS A 38 29.44 -4.45 1.34
N TRP A 39 28.65 -4.32 2.41
CA TRP A 39 27.53 -3.37 2.54
C TRP A 39 27.89 -1.89 2.26
N ASP A 40 29.18 -1.60 2.18
CA ASP A 40 29.75 -0.27 1.96
C ASP A 40 29.77 0.18 0.49
N ASN A 41 29.46 -0.71 -0.48
CA ASN A 41 29.63 -0.41 -1.91
C ASN A 41 28.36 -0.53 -2.78
N VAL A 42 27.18 -0.69 -2.19
CA VAL A 42 25.93 -0.57 -2.96
C VAL A 42 25.53 0.91 -2.98
N ASP A 43 25.71 1.57 -4.13
CA ASP A 43 25.17 2.90 -4.33
C ASP A 43 23.65 2.84 -4.50
N TRP A 44 22.95 3.02 -3.39
CA TRP A 44 21.48 3.02 -3.32
C TRP A 44 20.83 4.23 -3.99
N SER A 45 21.63 5.22 -4.45
CA SER A 45 21.14 6.30 -5.30
C SER A 45 20.98 5.88 -6.76
N VAL A 46 21.55 4.73 -7.15
CA VAL A 46 21.47 4.19 -8.51
C VAL A 46 20.18 3.40 -8.68
N ILE A 47 19.32 3.91 -9.58
CA ILE A 47 18.12 3.21 -10.02
C ILE A 47 18.51 1.91 -10.73
N GLY A 48 18.05 0.77 -10.21
CA GLY A 48 18.35 -0.54 -10.80
C GLY A 48 17.82 -0.67 -12.23
N ALA A 49 18.62 -1.23 -13.14
CA ALA A 49 18.26 -1.43 -14.54
C ALA A 49 16.92 -2.21 -14.68
N GLY A 50 15.91 -1.57 -15.28
CA GLY A 50 14.56 -2.14 -15.48
C GLY A 50 13.54 -1.83 -14.39
N TRP A 51 13.88 -1.00 -13.39
CA TRP A 51 12.87 -0.31 -12.59
C TRP A 51 12.15 0.74 -13.46
N ARG A 52 10.84 0.87 -13.29
CA ARG A 52 10.02 1.84 -14.01
C ARG A 52 9.56 2.92 -13.04
N PRO A 53 9.61 4.22 -13.40
CA PRO A 53 9.11 5.29 -12.54
C PRO A 53 7.70 5.08 -12.01
N ILE A 54 6.85 4.42 -12.79
CA ILE A 54 5.46 4.11 -12.42
C ILE A 54 5.37 3.12 -11.24
N GLU A 55 6.38 2.27 -11.02
CA GLU A 55 6.42 1.32 -9.90
C GLU A 55 6.71 2.02 -8.55
N GLY A 56 7.19 3.26 -8.59
CA GLY A 56 7.46 4.04 -7.40
C GLY A 56 8.59 3.49 -6.54
N ILE A 57 8.71 4.04 -5.34
CA ILE A 57 9.81 3.80 -4.40
C ILE A 57 9.21 3.32 -3.09
N PHE A 58 9.95 2.46 -2.37
CA PHE A 58 9.54 1.98 -1.06
C PHE A 58 10.09 2.84 0.07
N TYR A 59 9.27 3.03 1.10
CA TYR A 59 9.58 3.81 2.30
C TYR A 59 9.31 2.97 3.54
N ASN A 60 10.19 3.08 4.54
CA ASN A 60 9.81 2.66 5.89
C ASN A 60 8.76 3.63 6.45
N TRP A 61 8.03 3.22 7.49
CA TRP A 61 6.91 4.01 7.98
C TRP A 61 7.36 5.36 8.58
N TYR A 62 8.54 5.39 9.21
CA TYR A 62 9.14 6.61 9.74
C TYR A 62 9.42 7.65 8.63
N ALA A 63 10.03 7.20 7.53
CA ALA A 63 10.26 7.97 6.32
C ALA A 63 8.95 8.49 5.72
N ALA A 64 7.99 7.58 5.55
CA ALA A 64 6.70 7.85 4.93
C ALA A 64 5.93 8.95 5.69
N THR A 65 6.00 8.93 7.02
CA THR A 65 5.30 9.86 7.91
C THR A 65 6.11 11.09 8.30
N GLY A 66 7.41 11.09 8.04
CA GLY A 66 8.33 12.15 8.50
C GLY A 66 8.56 12.12 10.02
N ARG A 67 8.35 10.98 10.69
CA ARG A 67 8.62 10.82 12.13
C ARG A 67 10.04 10.30 12.34
N SER A 68 10.72 10.77 13.38
CA SER A 68 11.97 10.14 13.81
C SER A 68 11.67 8.75 14.41
N TYR A 69 12.63 7.84 14.27
CA TYR A 69 12.61 6.57 15.02
C TYR A 69 12.47 6.83 16.53
N ASN A 70 13.11 7.89 17.03
CA ASN A 70 13.10 8.28 18.44
C ASN A 70 11.87 9.10 18.85
N ASP A 71 11.11 9.66 17.90
CA ASP A 71 9.85 10.38 18.16
C ASP A 71 8.64 9.43 18.18
N ASN A 72 8.90 8.15 17.95
CA ASN A 72 7.99 7.07 18.26
C ASN A 72 8.00 6.88 19.79
N PRO A 73 6.89 6.59 20.47
CA PRO A 73 6.87 6.26 21.91
C PRO A 73 7.71 5.01 22.30
N ASP A 74 8.56 4.49 21.40
CA ASP A 74 9.64 3.53 21.68
C ASP A 74 10.72 4.11 22.62
N SER A 75 10.82 5.43 22.77
CA SER A 75 11.91 6.10 23.53
C SER A 75 11.56 6.56 24.96
N GLY A 76 10.39 6.19 25.51
CA GLY A 76 10.13 6.33 26.96
C GLY A 76 9.00 7.25 27.39
N VAL A 77 8.13 7.71 26.49
CA VAL A 77 6.79 8.22 26.86
C VAL A 77 5.76 7.25 26.30
N GLY A 78 5.65 6.12 26.99
CA GLY A 78 4.81 4.99 26.63
C GLY A 78 3.33 5.35 26.61
N THR A 79 2.79 5.53 25.42
CA THR A 79 1.38 5.27 25.20
C THR A 79 1.25 4.46 23.91
N SER A 80 0.71 3.25 24.05
CA SER A 80 0.25 2.39 22.96
C SER A 80 -0.98 3.01 22.29
N ILE A 81 -0.85 4.24 21.78
CA ILE A 81 -1.97 4.92 21.13
C ILE A 81 -2.14 4.29 19.76
N GLN A 82 -3.18 3.47 19.67
CA GLN A 82 -3.69 2.98 18.41
C GLN A 82 -4.31 4.17 17.67
N GLU A 83 -3.63 4.61 16.62
CA GLU A 83 -4.07 5.71 15.78
C GLU A 83 -5.14 5.20 14.80
N GLY A 84 -6.25 5.92 14.72
CA GLY A 84 -7.28 5.77 13.69
C GLY A 84 -8.01 4.42 13.58
N ALA A 85 -7.96 3.58 14.61
CA ALA A 85 -8.56 2.27 14.58
C ALA A 85 -9.81 2.10 15.46
N ASN A 86 -10.17 3.11 16.23
CA ASN A 86 -11.43 3.15 16.97
C ASN A 86 -12.16 4.37 16.45
N GLY A 87 -13.46 4.26 16.16
CA GLY A 87 -14.31 5.39 15.71
C GLY A 87 -14.37 6.60 16.66
N ASN A 88 -13.51 6.64 17.69
CA ASN A 88 -13.20 7.80 18.49
C ASN A 88 -12.32 8.76 17.69
N ILE A 89 -12.97 9.80 17.16
CA ILE A 89 -12.39 10.94 16.44
C ILE A 89 -11.20 11.56 17.19
N GLY A 90 -11.12 11.41 18.52
CA GLY A 90 -10.04 11.94 19.36
C GLY A 90 -8.67 11.27 19.23
N ASN A 91 -8.56 10.09 18.59
CA ASN A 91 -7.29 9.37 18.41
C ASN A 91 -6.84 9.32 16.92
N GLU A 92 -7.43 10.13 16.06
CA GLU A 92 -6.93 10.28 14.69
C GLU A 92 -5.63 11.09 14.69
N PRO A 93 -4.56 10.59 14.03
CA PRO A 93 -3.36 11.38 13.90
C PRO A 93 -3.66 12.60 13.02
N ALA A 94 -3.14 13.76 13.41
CA ALA A 94 -3.15 14.93 12.55
C ALA A 94 -2.57 14.59 11.17
N GLN A 95 -3.14 15.17 10.12
CA GLN A 95 -2.68 14.96 8.74
C GLN A 95 -1.17 15.16 8.64
N ARG A 96 -0.44 14.11 8.23
CA ARG A 96 1.02 14.13 8.14
C ARG A 96 1.45 14.31 6.69
N GLN A 97 2.13 15.40 6.38
CA GLN A 97 2.72 15.59 5.06
C GLN A 97 3.71 14.45 4.75
N GLY A 98 4.67 14.19 5.65
CA GLY A 98 5.66 13.15 5.47
C GLY A 98 6.42 13.30 4.14
N ILE A 99 6.53 12.21 3.39
CA ILE A 99 7.15 12.22 2.05
C ILE A 99 6.26 12.85 0.95
N CYS A 100 5.01 13.19 1.27
CA CYS A 100 4.10 13.76 0.30
C CYS A 100 4.48 15.21 -0.09
N PRO A 101 4.16 15.64 -1.32
CA PRO A 101 4.40 17.01 -1.76
C PRO A 101 3.68 18.06 -0.89
N ASN A 102 4.11 19.32 -0.98
CA ASN A 102 3.44 20.43 -0.32
C ASN A 102 1.96 20.50 -0.75
N GLY A 103 1.06 20.65 0.22
CA GLY A 103 -0.39 20.60 0.00
C GLY A 103 -0.96 19.18 -0.05
N TRP A 104 -0.14 18.15 0.17
CA TRP A 104 -0.55 16.76 0.24
C TRP A 104 -0.12 16.12 1.56
N TYR A 105 -0.67 14.95 1.87
CA TYR A 105 -0.38 14.22 3.09
C TYR A 105 -0.64 12.72 2.92
N LEU A 106 -0.03 11.93 3.80
CA LEU A 106 -0.26 10.49 3.85
C LEU A 106 -1.61 10.23 4.54
N PRO A 107 -2.54 9.47 3.91
CA PRO A 107 -3.85 9.22 4.47
C PRO A 107 -3.79 8.47 5.81
N THR A 108 -4.68 8.83 6.73
CA THR A 108 -4.87 8.07 7.97
C THR A 108 -5.57 6.74 7.72
N ASP A 109 -5.57 5.87 8.72
CA ASP A 109 -6.29 4.59 8.63
C ASP A 109 -7.80 4.77 8.39
N ARG A 110 -8.40 5.78 9.02
CA ARG A 110 -9.80 6.15 8.81
C ARG A 110 -10.07 6.65 7.41
N GLU A 111 -9.19 7.45 6.83
CA GLU A 111 -9.37 7.91 5.45
C GLU A 111 -9.21 6.78 4.43
N TRP A 112 -8.36 5.80 4.73
CA TRP A 112 -8.33 4.55 3.97
C TRP A 112 -9.64 3.77 4.11
N ASN A 113 -10.19 3.64 5.31
CA ASN A 113 -11.50 3.01 5.51
C ASN A 113 -12.61 3.72 4.73
N GLN A 114 -12.61 5.07 4.72
CA GLN A 114 -13.56 5.86 3.94
C GLN A 114 -13.41 5.63 2.43
N LEU A 115 -12.16 5.56 1.95
CA LEU A 115 -11.87 5.24 0.55
C LEU A 115 -12.35 3.83 0.19
N GLU A 116 -12.00 2.82 1.00
CA GLU A 116 -12.41 1.43 0.79
C GLU A 116 -13.93 1.28 0.78
N GLN A 117 -14.61 1.89 1.76
CA GLN A 117 -16.07 1.90 1.83
C GLN A 117 -16.68 2.57 0.59
N TYR A 118 -16.16 3.72 0.18
CA TYR A 118 -16.64 4.41 -1.01
C TYR A 118 -16.48 3.54 -2.26
N VAL A 119 -15.31 2.93 -2.48
CA VAL A 119 -15.10 2.04 -3.63
C VAL A 119 -16.02 0.83 -3.55
N TYR A 120 -16.14 0.20 -2.37
CA TYR A 120 -17.04 -0.92 -2.12
C TYR A 120 -18.49 -0.61 -2.51
N GLU A 121 -18.99 0.54 -2.07
CA GLU A 121 -20.36 0.99 -2.33
C GLU A 121 -20.59 1.47 -3.77
N ASN A 122 -19.52 1.78 -4.51
CA ASN A 122 -19.61 2.45 -5.81
C ASN A 122 -18.73 1.79 -6.89
N ILE A 123 -18.53 0.47 -6.87
CA ILE A 123 -17.73 -0.23 -7.90
C ILE A 123 -18.28 0.03 -9.32
N THR A 124 -19.60 0.08 -9.47
CA THR A 124 -20.31 0.16 -10.76
C THR A 124 -20.70 1.59 -11.15
N THR A 125 -20.76 2.51 -10.18
CA THR A 125 -21.32 3.87 -10.34
C THR A 125 -20.38 4.98 -9.87
N GLY A 126 -19.23 4.61 -9.30
CA GLY A 126 -18.34 5.52 -8.61
C GLY A 126 -17.45 6.35 -9.52
N GLN A 127 -16.78 7.32 -8.90
CA GLN A 127 -15.79 8.16 -9.58
C GLN A 127 -14.57 7.36 -10.05
N TYR A 128 -14.22 6.29 -9.33
CA TYR A 128 -13.14 5.40 -9.74
C TYR A 128 -13.62 4.54 -10.89
N LYS A 129 -13.10 4.83 -12.08
CA LYS A 129 -13.43 4.04 -13.26
C LYS A 129 -12.86 2.64 -13.11
N THR A 130 -13.73 1.66 -13.22
CA THR A 130 -13.38 0.26 -13.29
C THR A 130 -13.55 -0.26 -14.71
N VAL A 131 -12.89 -1.37 -15.04
CA VAL A 131 -13.04 -2.08 -16.31
C VAL A 131 -13.84 -3.38 -16.13
N TYR A 132 -14.65 -3.47 -15.07
CA TYR A 132 -15.60 -4.57 -14.90
C TYR A 132 -16.57 -4.60 -16.08
N ASP A 133 -16.80 -5.77 -16.65
CA ASP A 133 -17.80 -5.94 -17.70
C ASP A 133 -19.23 -5.96 -17.12
N ALA A 134 -20.24 -6.01 -17.99
CA ALA A 134 -21.63 -5.97 -17.56
C ALA A 134 -22.04 -7.18 -16.68
N VAL A 135 -21.38 -8.33 -16.86
CA VAL A 135 -21.65 -9.55 -16.08
C VAL A 135 -21.10 -9.38 -14.67
N ASP A 136 -19.85 -8.94 -14.54
CA ASP A 136 -19.20 -8.71 -13.26
C ASP A 136 -19.91 -7.60 -12.46
N GLN A 137 -20.31 -6.52 -13.14
CA GLN A 137 -21.06 -5.43 -12.52
C GLN A 137 -22.42 -5.90 -11.98
N ALA A 138 -23.14 -6.74 -12.74
CA ALA A 138 -24.42 -7.31 -12.32
C ALA A 138 -24.24 -8.27 -11.13
N ALA A 139 -23.21 -9.11 -11.16
CA ALA A 139 -22.86 -9.98 -10.05
C ALA A 139 -22.57 -9.18 -8.77
N TRP A 140 -21.75 -8.12 -8.86
CA TRP A 140 -21.47 -7.25 -7.71
C TRP A 140 -22.71 -6.54 -7.17
N ALA A 141 -23.56 -6.01 -8.05
CA ALA A 141 -24.80 -5.34 -7.67
C ALA A 141 -25.74 -6.25 -6.88
N SER A 142 -25.78 -7.55 -7.19
CA SER A 142 -26.53 -8.53 -6.41
C SER A 142 -25.92 -8.74 -5.01
N GLN A 143 -24.59 -8.80 -4.91
CA GLN A 143 -23.86 -9.08 -3.68
C GLN A 143 -23.95 -7.94 -2.66
N ILE A 144 -23.84 -6.69 -3.10
CA ILE A 144 -23.83 -5.55 -2.18
C ILE A 144 -25.15 -5.40 -1.42
N SER A 145 -26.26 -5.83 -2.02
CA SER A 145 -27.58 -5.83 -1.38
C SER A 145 -27.67 -6.81 -0.21
N SER A 146 -26.96 -7.94 -0.29
CA SER A 146 -26.97 -9.01 0.71
C SER A 146 -25.84 -8.89 1.74
N THR A 147 -24.76 -8.17 1.40
CA THR A 147 -23.56 -8.07 2.25
C THR A 147 -23.05 -6.65 2.39
N PRO A 148 -23.85 -5.69 2.87
CA PRO A 148 -23.44 -4.28 2.95
C PRO A 148 -22.14 -4.10 3.76
N TRP A 149 -21.48 -2.95 3.57
CA TRP A 149 -20.26 -2.59 4.31
C TRP A 149 -20.46 -2.76 5.81
N GLN A 150 -19.60 -3.54 6.45
CA GLN A 150 -19.68 -3.81 7.88
C GLN A 150 -18.88 -2.76 8.65
N THR A 151 -19.51 -2.01 9.54
CA THR A 151 -18.82 -0.96 10.33
C THR A 151 -17.71 -1.51 11.21
N THR A 152 -17.77 -2.78 11.60
CA THR A 152 -16.70 -3.49 12.31
C THR A 152 -15.41 -3.55 11.48
N TRP A 153 -15.49 -3.53 10.15
CA TRP A 153 -14.32 -3.40 9.29
C TRP A 153 -13.60 -2.07 9.49
N ASN A 154 -14.18 -1.03 10.06
CA ASN A 154 -13.42 0.20 10.30
C ASN A 154 -12.41 0.04 11.45
N THR A 155 -12.54 -1.00 12.28
CA THR A 155 -11.74 -1.14 13.51
C THR A 155 -10.94 -2.44 13.55
N THR A 156 -11.44 -3.54 12.99
CA THR A 156 -10.82 -4.87 13.08
C THR A 156 -9.74 -5.11 12.02
N ALA A 157 -8.71 -5.90 12.34
CA ALA A 157 -7.77 -6.40 11.34
C ALA A 157 -8.40 -7.57 10.56
N GLY A 158 -8.05 -7.73 9.28
CA GLY A 158 -8.49 -8.85 8.45
C GLY A 158 -8.91 -8.45 7.03
N GLN A 159 -9.32 -9.47 6.28
CA GLN A 159 -9.87 -9.33 4.93
C GLN A 159 -11.27 -8.72 4.95
N ARG A 160 -11.56 -7.85 3.99
CA ARG A 160 -12.80 -7.06 3.92
C ARG A 160 -13.44 -7.11 2.55
N GLY A 161 -14.74 -6.80 2.51
CA GLY A 161 -15.48 -6.57 1.27
C GLY A 161 -15.97 -7.82 0.56
N GLY A 162 -16.02 -8.98 1.23
CA GLY A 162 -16.75 -10.18 0.78
C GLY A 162 -16.66 -10.46 -0.72
N PRO A 163 -15.47 -10.75 -1.27
CA PRO A 163 -15.31 -10.90 -2.71
C PRO A 163 -16.06 -12.13 -3.22
N ILE A 164 -16.58 -12.06 -4.44
CA ILE A 164 -17.37 -13.11 -5.09
C ILE A 164 -16.62 -13.69 -6.29
N ASP A 165 -17.20 -14.72 -6.90
CA ASP A 165 -16.72 -15.43 -8.09
C ASP A 165 -15.25 -15.85 -7.97
N ASN A 166 -14.99 -16.92 -7.20
CA ASN A 166 -13.64 -17.37 -6.87
C ASN A 166 -12.74 -16.28 -6.27
N HIS A 167 -13.37 -15.31 -5.61
CA HIS A 167 -12.73 -14.16 -4.96
C HIS A 167 -12.11 -13.15 -5.92
N HIS A 168 -12.51 -13.03 -7.20
CA HIS A 168 -11.92 -12.00 -8.07
C HIS A 168 -12.68 -10.67 -8.08
N ILE A 169 -14.00 -10.68 -7.90
CA ILE A 169 -14.83 -9.46 -7.92
C ILE A 169 -14.87 -8.86 -6.51
N GLY A 170 -14.52 -7.58 -6.41
CA GLY A 170 -14.64 -6.82 -5.17
C GLY A 170 -13.83 -5.53 -5.20
N HIS A 171 -14.00 -4.69 -4.18
CA HIS A 171 -13.38 -3.36 -4.15
C HIS A 171 -11.85 -3.39 -4.20
N GLY A 172 -11.21 -4.45 -3.68
CA GLY A 172 -9.78 -4.66 -3.86
C GLY A 172 -9.39 -4.94 -5.31
N GLY A 173 -10.24 -5.65 -6.07
CA GLY A 173 -10.12 -5.82 -7.52
C GLY A 173 -10.28 -4.49 -8.26
N ALA A 174 -11.31 -3.73 -7.92
CA ALA A 174 -11.60 -2.38 -8.46
C ALA A 174 -10.44 -1.38 -8.29
N MET A 175 -9.61 -1.58 -7.26
CA MET A 175 -8.48 -0.71 -6.94
C MET A 175 -7.18 -1.13 -7.63
N LYS A 176 -7.03 -2.40 -8.03
CA LYS A 176 -5.77 -2.93 -8.58
C LYS A 176 -5.55 -2.58 -10.04
N ASP A 177 -4.28 -2.30 -10.35
CA ASP A 177 -3.78 -2.13 -11.72
C ASP A 177 -4.04 -3.39 -12.56
N ILE A 178 -4.52 -3.20 -13.78
CA ILE A 178 -4.79 -4.25 -14.76
C ILE A 178 -3.50 -4.93 -15.25
N CYS A 179 -2.36 -4.24 -15.21
CA CYS A 179 -1.10 -4.72 -15.78
C CYS A 179 0.04 -4.80 -14.73
N PRO A 180 -0.01 -5.77 -13.80
CA PRO A 180 1.01 -5.91 -12.78
C PRO A 180 2.41 -6.09 -13.40
N PRO A 181 3.47 -5.67 -12.68
CA PRO A 181 4.84 -5.83 -13.16
C PRO A 181 5.18 -7.31 -13.39
N THR A 182 6.12 -7.59 -14.28
CA THR A 182 6.56 -8.97 -14.54
C THR A 182 7.17 -9.60 -13.28
N ALA A 183 6.74 -10.83 -12.98
CA ALA A 183 7.27 -11.60 -11.86
C ALA A 183 8.76 -11.90 -12.07
N SER A 184 9.51 -11.73 -10.98
CA SER A 184 10.96 -11.91 -10.86
C SER A 184 11.50 -13.32 -11.05
N ASP A 185 10.68 -14.27 -10.65
CA ASP A 185 11.01 -15.67 -10.60
C ASP A 185 10.88 -16.21 -12.01
N GLY A 186 12.01 -16.57 -12.63
CA GLY A 186 12.07 -17.26 -13.93
C GLY A 186 11.36 -18.62 -13.99
N ASN A 187 10.42 -18.86 -13.07
CA ASN A 187 9.62 -20.05 -12.89
C ASN A 187 8.11 -19.77 -12.84
N LYS A 188 7.67 -18.53 -13.10
CA LYS A 188 6.25 -18.23 -13.32
C LYS A 188 6.06 -17.71 -14.72
N THR A 189 5.22 -18.43 -15.46
CA THR A 189 4.79 -18.07 -16.82
C THR A 189 4.20 -16.67 -16.80
N VAL A 190 4.39 -15.98 -17.93
CA VAL A 190 4.02 -14.59 -18.25
C VAL A 190 2.51 -14.32 -18.13
N PHE A 191 1.73 -15.19 -17.49
CA PHE A 191 0.27 -15.21 -17.48
C PHE A 191 -0.36 -15.57 -16.13
N SER A 192 0.40 -15.70 -15.03
CA SER A 192 -0.20 -16.00 -13.71
C SER A 192 -1.16 -14.90 -13.19
N TYR A 193 -1.05 -13.66 -13.72
CA TYR A 193 -2.03 -12.59 -13.46
C TYR A 193 -3.35 -12.75 -14.21
N ILE A 194 -3.42 -13.63 -15.23
CA ILE A 194 -4.66 -14.02 -15.90
C ILE A 194 -5.42 -15.07 -15.06
N GLN A 195 -4.77 -15.69 -14.07
CA GLN A 195 -5.35 -16.74 -13.22
C GLN A 195 -5.78 -16.26 -11.81
N GLY A 196 -5.72 -14.96 -11.54
CA GLY A 196 -6.14 -14.34 -10.27
C GLY A 196 -7.10 -13.19 -10.51
N SER A 197 -7.46 -12.45 -9.45
CA SER A 197 -8.30 -11.26 -9.59
C SER A 197 -7.66 -10.30 -10.58
N ILE A 198 -8.33 -10.13 -11.72
CA ILE A 198 -7.97 -9.17 -12.75
C ILE A 198 -7.90 -7.81 -12.04
N GLY A 199 -6.86 -7.02 -12.29
CA GLY A 199 -6.90 -5.64 -11.84
C GLY A 199 -7.99 -4.94 -12.62
N TYR A 200 -9.04 -4.48 -11.94
CA TYR A 200 -10.17 -3.84 -12.60
C TYR A 200 -10.09 -2.33 -12.54
N SER A 201 -9.03 -1.75 -11.98
CA SER A 201 -8.89 -0.30 -11.96
C SER A 201 -8.48 0.22 -13.33
N SER A 202 -9.15 1.27 -13.79
CA SER A 202 -8.67 2.04 -14.95
C SER A 202 -7.32 2.70 -14.65
N GLU A 203 -6.65 3.16 -15.70
CA GLU A 203 -5.41 3.92 -15.55
C GLU A 203 -5.64 5.25 -14.82
N LEU A 204 -4.56 5.82 -14.26
CA LEU A 204 -4.63 7.02 -13.42
C LEU A 204 -5.25 8.22 -14.15
N TYR A 205 -4.90 8.42 -15.43
CA TYR A 205 -5.43 9.54 -16.23
C TYR A 205 -6.92 9.36 -16.59
N LEU A 206 -7.46 8.14 -16.47
CA LEU A 206 -8.87 7.84 -16.63
C LEU A 206 -9.64 7.94 -15.29
N GLY A 207 -8.94 8.22 -14.19
CA GLY A 207 -9.54 8.35 -12.85
C GLY A 207 -9.64 7.03 -12.08
N GLY A 208 -8.97 5.96 -12.52
CA GLY A 208 -8.87 4.74 -11.71
C GLY A 208 -7.90 4.90 -10.54
N PHE A 209 -8.05 4.04 -9.53
CA PHE A 209 -7.12 4.02 -8.40
C PHE A 209 -5.75 3.50 -8.84
N ASN A 210 -5.71 2.46 -9.67
CA ASN A 210 -4.50 1.90 -10.28
C ASN A 210 -3.40 1.51 -9.28
N ALA A 211 -3.68 0.53 -8.42
CA ALA A 211 -2.73 0.00 -7.45
C ALA A 211 -1.82 -1.08 -8.07
N ILE A 212 -0.54 -0.75 -8.26
CA ILE A 212 0.42 -1.61 -8.93
C ILE A 212 1.03 -2.61 -7.93
N ALA A 213 1.00 -3.89 -8.27
CA ALA A 213 1.47 -4.99 -7.41
C ALA A 213 3.00 -5.08 -7.35
N VAL A 214 3.65 -4.07 -6.78
CA VAL A 214 5.11 -4.00 -6.64
C VAL A 214 5.63 -4.78 -5.43
N GLY A 215 4.76 -5.31 -4.56
CA GLY A 215 5.13 -6.06 -3.37
C GLY A 215 5.66 -5.17 -2.25
N ARG A 216 6.67 -5.67 -1.54
CA ARG A 216 7.30 -5.00 -0.39
C ARG A 216 8.73 -5.44 -0.20
N ILE A 217 9.52 -4.67 0.53
CA ILE A 217 10.85 -5.10 0.97
C ILE A 217 10.83 -5.35 2.47
N LYS A 218 11.15 -6.58 2.87
CA LYS A 218 11.27 -6.95 4.28
C LYS A 218 12.66 -6.58 4.77
N ALA A 219 12.72 -5.72 5.78
CA ALA A 219 13.91 -5.49 6.58
C ALA A 219 14.04 -6.63 7.60
N THR A 220 15.23 -7.19 7.72
CA THR A 220 15.52 -8.25 8.68
C THR A 220 16.32 -7.69 9.86
N THR A 221 16.18 -8.31 11.03
CA THR A 221 16.84 -7.85 12.26
C THR A 221 18.32 -8.22 12.26
N ASP A 222 19.17 -7.32 12.78
CA ASP A 222 20.63 -7.46 12.83
C ASP A 222 21.14 -8.65 13.66
N ASN A 223 20.35 -9.11 14.64
CA ASN A 223 20.71 -10.14 15.61
C ASN A 223 20.83 -11.56 15.04
N SER A 224 20.57 -11.76 13.74
CA SER A 224 20.89 -13.04 13.11
C SER A 224 22.39 -13.15 12.86
N THR A 225 23.01 -14.27 13.24
CA THR A 225 24.35 -14.62 12.78
C THR A 225 24.38 -15.08 11.31
N ASP A 226 23.22 -15.39 10.74
CA ASP A 226 23.07 -15.74 9.33
C ASP A 226 23.02 -14.47 8.47
N GLU A 227 24.02 -14.32 7.61
CA GLU A 227 24.16 -13.24 6.65
C GLU A 227 23.01 -13.19 5.63
N TYR A 228 22.35 -14.31 5.33
CA TYR A 228 21.13 -14.32 4.52
C TYR A 228 19.96 -13.65 5.25
N ALA A 229 19.93 -13.76 6.57
CA ALA A 229 18.92 -13.17 7.43
C ALA A 229 19.23 -11.72 7.84
N ARG A 230 20.26 -11.07 7.27
CA ARG A 230 20.47 -9.62 7.36
C ARG A 230 20.11 -8.86 6.07
N ARG A 231 19.60 -9.57 5.06
CA ARG A 231 19.31 -8.97 3.75
C ARG A 231 17.95 -8.27 3.73
N MET A 232 17.90 -7.15 3.00
CA MET A 232 16.65 -6.60 2.51
C MET A 232 16.17 -7.43 1.34
N ILE A 233 15.01 -8.07 1.48
CA ILE A 233 14.47 -9.00 0.49
C ILE A 233 13.21 -8.40 -0.10
N HIS A 234 13.20 -8.24 -1.43
CA HIS A 234 11.98 -7.91 -2.18
C HIS A 234 11.07 -9.14 -2.23
N LEU A 235 9.89 -9.03 -1.63
CA LEU A 235 8.89 -10.08 -1.56
C LEU A 235 7.63 -9.71 -2.34
N ALA A 236 7.01 -10.73 -2.93
CA ALA A 236 5.68 -10.64 -3.55
C ALA A 236 5.51 -9.57 -4.64
N ARG A 237 6.60 -9.26 -5.37
CA ARG A 237 6.48 -8.50 -6.63
C ARG A 237 5.56 -9.26 -7.59
N ALA A 238 4.67 -8.53 -8.26
CA ALA A 238 3.59 -9.05 -9.10
C ALA A 238 2.46 -9.78 -8.36
N TYR A 239 2.46 -9.80 -7.02
CA TYR A 239 1.51 -10.59 -6.23
C TYR A 239 0.81 -9.81 -5.12
N ASN A 240 1.49 -8.86 -4.48
CA ASN A 240 0.90 -7.99 -3.47
C ASN A 240 1.06 -6.52 -3.84
N VAL A 241 0.06 -5.72 -3.50
CA VAL A 241 0.17 -4.27 -3.33
C VAL A 241 0.21 -4.02 -1.83
N ASN A 242 1.21 -3.28 -1.34
CA ASN A 242 1.30 -2.91 0.06
C ASN A 242 1.44 -1.39 0.21
N TYR A 243 0.47 -0.75 0.86
CA TYR A 243 0.49 0.67 1.16
C TYR A 243 0.53 0.95 2.66
N TRP A 244 1.42 1.85 3.08
CA TRP A 244 1.35 2.43 4.41
C TRP A 244 0.14 3.35 4.57
N THR A 245 -0.46 3.31 5.75
CA THR A 245 -1.23 4.44 6.28
C THR A 245 -0.35 5.28 7.19
N SER A 246 -0.77 6.50 7.52
CA SER A 246 -0.05 7.33 8.48
C SER A 246 -0.25 6.91 9.94
N ALA A 247 -1.01 5.84 10.19
CA ALA A 247 -1.51 5.48 11.50
C ALA A 247 -0.70 4.34 12.13
N GLN A 248 -0.22 4.58 13.34
CA GLN A 248 0.37 3.58 14.21
C GLN A 248 -0.68 2.58 14.73
N ASN A 249 -0.29 1.31 14.80
CA ASN A 249 -1.07 0.26 15.44
C ASN A 249 -0.82 0.26 16.98
N ASN A 250 -1.62 -0.47 17.76
CA ASN A 250 -1.43 -0.56 19.22
C ASN A 250 -0.06 -1.12 19.62
N ASN A 251 0.60 -1.88 18.75
CA ASN A 251 2.01 -2.24 18.90
C ASN A 251 2.91 -1.10 18.39
N ILE A 252 3.76 -0.59 19.29
CA ILE A 252 4.70 0.52 19.05
C ILE A 252 5.61 0.32 17.84
N GLY A 253 6.02 -0.92 17.56
CA GLY A 253 6.87 -1.28 16.41
C GLY A 253 6.11 -1.48 15.09
N SER A 254 4.79 -1.32 15.09
CA SER A 254 3.92 -1.61 13.94
C SER A 254 3.02 -0.45 13.56
N ALA A 255 2.68 -0.39 12.27
CA ALA A 255 1.73 0.56 11.72
C ALA A 255 0.68 -0.17 10.86
N TRP A 256 -0.45 0.47 10.64
CA TRP A 256 -1.47 -0.07 9.76
C TRP A 256 -1.02 0.02 8.30
N MET A 257 -1.28 -1.05 7.56
CA MET A 257 -1.12 -1.09 6.11
C MET A 257 -2.38 -1.58 5.41
N ARG A 258 -2.45 -1.37 4.10
CA ARG A 258 -3.38 -2.04 3.19
C ARG A 258 -2.63 -3.01 2.30
N ASP A 259 -3.12 -4.25 2.30
CA ASP A 259 -2.60 -5.34 1.48
C ASP A 259 -3.66 -5.77 0.47
N PHE A 260 -3.31 -5.66 -0.82
CA PHE A 260 -4.12 -6.14 -1.93
C PHE A 260 -3.40 -7.32 -2.54
N ASN A 261 -3.97 -8.51 -2.41
CA ASN A 261 -3.41 -9.71 -2.99
C ASN A 261 -4.01 -9.92 -4.39
N THR A 262 -3.20 -10.28 -5.37
CA THR A 262 -3.67 -10.49 -6.76
C THR A 262 -4.60 -11.70 -6.92
N ALA A 263 -4.73 -12.56 -5.92
CA ALA A 263 -5.69 -13.66 -5.92
C ALA A 263 -7.07 -13.27 -5.35
N TYR A 264 -7.20 -12.10 -4.69
CA TYR A 264 -8.41 -11.74 -3.97
C TYR A 264 -8.90 -10.32 -4.28
N GLY A 265 -10.19 -10.16 -4.55
CA GLY A 265 -10.92 -8.90 -4.71
C GLY A 265 -11.21 -8.20 -3.38
N SER A 266 -10.74 -8.75 -2.26
CA SER A 266 -10.76 -8.13 -0.94
C SER A 266 -9.55 -7.22 -0.72
N VAL A 267 -9.67 -6.34 0.26
CA VAL A 267 -8.55 -5.59 0.84
C VAL A 267 -8.32 -6.11 2.25
N ASN A 268 -7.07 -6.39 2.59
CA ASN A 268 -6.68 -6.81 3.92
C ASN A 268 -6.08 -5.62 4.68
N ARG A 269 -6.69 -5.28 5.83
CA ARG A 269 -6.10 -4.36 6.80
C ARG A 269 -5.35 -5.15 7.85
N THR A 270 -4.06 -4.86 7.99
CA THR A 270 -3.22 -5.55 8.97
C THR A 270 -2.14 -4.63 9.50
N ALA A 271 -1.59 -4.98 10.66
CA ALA A 271 -0.44 -4.31 11.23
C ALA A 271 0.84 -4.87 10.60
N TYR A 272 1.82 -4.00 10.36
CA TYR A 272 3.10 -4.39 9.79
C TYR A 272 4.25 -3.63 10.42
N VAL A 273 5.42 -4.28 10.50
CA VAL A 273 6.60 -3.73 11.18
C VAL A 273 7.08 -2.47 10.46
N LYS A 274 7.24 -1.37 11.20
CA LYS A 274 7.53 -0.03 10.67
C LYS A 274 8.85 0.08 9.92
N THR A 275 9.80 -0.82 10.15
CA THR A 275 11.11 -0.87 9.48
C THR A 275 11.05 -1.48 8.08
N ASN A 276 9.98 -2.21 7.74
CA ASN A 276 9.78 -2.72 6.38
C ASN A 276 9.45 -1.59 5.42
N LEU A 277 9.70 -1.82 4.13
CA LEU A 277 9.56 -0.81 3.10
C LEU A 277 8.35 -1.13 2.23
N LEU A 278 7.36 -0.23 2.27
CA LEU A 278 6.11 -0.34 1.51
C LEU A 278 5.92 0.90 0.63
N SER A 279 4.99 0.80 -0.31
CA SER A 279 4.59 1.95 -1.12
C SER A 279 3.76 2.93 -0.29
N VAL A 280 3.65 4.16 -0.77
CA VAL A 280 2.80 5.20 -0.19
C VAL A 280 1.89 5.78 -1.26
N ARG A 281 0.74 6.31 -0.86
CA ARG A 281 -0.12 7.13 -1.73
C ARG A 281 -0.55 8.35 -0.95
N CYS A 282 -0.37 9.52 -1.56
CA CYS A 282 -0.67 10.80 -0.94
C CYS A 282 -2.08 11.28 -1.30
N LYS A 283 -2.77 11.92 -0.36
CA LYS A 283 -4.05 12.62 -0.55
C LYS A 283 -3.83 14.13 -0.50
N LYS A 284 -4.56 14.89 -1.32
CA LYS A 284 -4.48 16.36 -1.35
C LYS A 284 -5.26 16.92 -0.17
N LYS A 285 -4.74 17.98 0.46
CA LYS A 285 -5.48 18.75 1.46
C LYS A 285 -6.61 19.51 0.75
N ASP A 286 -7.79 19.49 1.36
CA ASP A 286 -8.94 20.28 0.90
C ASP A 286 -8.67 21.80 1.05
#